data_AF-A0A327UN66-F1
#
_entry.id   AF-A0A327UN66-F1
#
_cell.length_a   1.000
_cell.length_b   1.000
_cell.length_c   1.000
_cell.angle_alpha   90.00
_cell.angle_beta   90.00
_cell.angle_gamma   90.00
#
_symmetry.space_group_name_H-M   'P 1'
#
loop_
_entity.id
_entity.type
_entity.pdbx_description
1 polymer ?
#
loop_
_entity_poly.entity_id
_entity_poly.type
_entity_poly.pdbx_seq_one_letter_code
_entity_poly.pdbx_strand_id
1 'polypeptide(L)'
;MPCASSKPLITAAASQGHTTTIGPTPDAPPPRHRRKAAPHFTITTQDERIDVLVLQERDHSKHVPTDKELADAKKHSWMRIARFDYTPSNRLRFILRGGCPHRASEWADVPDRPLEDQLAGIAQEVDLRGKAAEHKRLADQQAREAQQRRWETAMEEARTAHAYAYRVKHLEEQADAWHQTKRLTEYVTAVRDHSTSLPPGQERTEIEAWLAFTDTRLQHLTESAAAPKLPTPPKPSGDGLKPFLGHWSPYGPRSY
;
A
#
# COMPACT_ATOMS: atom_id res chain seq x y z
N MET A 1 39.79 -20.51 -3.69
CA MET A 1 39.81 -20.33 -5.17
C MET A 1 38.38 -20.40 -5.69
N PRO A 2 38.00 -19.64 -6.73
CA PRO A 2 36.69 -19.79 -7.35
C PRO A 2 36.57 -21.21 -7.91
N CYS A 3 35.55 -21.95 -7.46
CA CYS A 3 35.29 -23.32 -7.89
C CYS A 3 35.11 -23.35 -9.42
N ALA A 4 35.81 -24.24 -10.13
CA ALA A 4 35.90 -24.20 -11.60
C ALA A 4 34.51 -24.18 -12.29
N SER A 5 33.53 -24.84 -11.68
CA SER A 5 32.14 -24.96 -12.13
C SER A 5 31.29 -23.69 -12.02
N SER A 6 31.76 -22.58 -11.43
CA SER A 6 31.01 -21.31 -11.47
C SER A 6 31.18 -20.55 -12.79
N LYS A 7 32.33 -20.71 -13.47
CA LYS A 7 32.64 -19.99 -14.71
C LYS A 7 31.62 -20.27 -15.84
N PRO A 8 31.17 -21.51 -16.10
CA PRO A 8 30.21 -21.77 -17.18
C PRO A 8 28.89 -21.03 -17.02
N LEU A 9 28.33 -20.96 -15.80
CA LEU A 9 27.07 -20.23 -15.55
C LEU A 9 27.25 -18.71 -15.68
N ILE A 10 28.39 -18.18 -15.25
CA ILE A 10 28.73 -16.75 -15.43
C ILE A 10 28.84 -16.42 -16.92
N THR A 11 29.52 -17.26 -17.72
CA THR A 11 29.63 -17.09 -19.17
C THR A 11 28.26 -17.22 -19.86
N ALA A 12 27.43 -18.18 -19.45
CA ALA A 12 26.07 -18.34 -19.98
C ALA A 12 25.22 -17.09 -19.71
N ALA A 13 25.19 -16.60 -18.46
CA ALA A 13 24.47 -15.39 -18.09
C ALA A 13 24.97 -14.15 -18.85
N ALA A 14 26.29 -13.98 -19.00
CA ALA A 14 26.87 -12.90 -19.79
C ALA A 14 26.53 -13.01 -21.28
N SER A 15 26.46 -14.21 -21.85
CA SER A 15 26.06 -14.42 -23.25
C SER A 15 24.59 -14.07 -23.53
N GLN A 16 23.75 -14.06 -22.48
CA GLN A 16 22.37 -13.61 -22.52
C GLN A 16 22.22 -12.09 -22.22
N GLY A 17 23.34 -11.38 -22.03
CA GLY A 17 23.36 -9.94 -21.76
C GLY A 17 23.22 -9.54 -20.28
N HIS A 18 23.23 -10.50 -19.35
CA HIS A 18 23.07 -10.21 -17.92
C HIS A 18 24.36 -9.74 -17.27
N THR A 19 24.27 -8.72 -16.41
CA THR A 19 25.42 -8.24 -15.63
C THR A 19 25.71 -9.22 -14.50
N THR A 20 26.95 -9.69 -14.38
CA THR A 20 27.35 -10.63 -13.32
C THR A 20 28.46 -10.06 -12.43
N THR A 21 28.25 -10.06 -11.12
CA THR A 21 29.20 -9.55 -10.12
C THR A 21 29.64 -10.69 -9.20
N ILE A 22 30.95 -10.92 -9.07
CA ILE A 22 31.50 -11.94 -8.17
C ILE A 22 31.34 -11.47 -6.72
N GLY A 23 30.85 -12.37 -5.86
CA GLY A 23 30.60 -12.11 -4.45
C GLY A 23 31.86 -12.27 -3.59
N PRO A 24 31.82 -11.82 -2.32
CA PRO A 24 33.01 -11.76 -1.47
C PRO A 24 33.46 -13.13 -0.92
N THR A 25 32.68 -14.19 -1.07
CA THR A 25 32.86 -15.48 -0.36
C THR A 25 33.94 -16.36 -1.00
N PRO A 26 35.14 -16.54 -0.39
CA PRO A 26 36.21 -17.38 -0.97
C PRO A 26 36.24 -18.78 -0.32
N ASP A 27 35.66 -18.93 0.87
CA ASP A 27 35.75 -20.09 1.76
C ASP A 27 34.38 -20.63 2.14
N ALA A 28 34.28 -21.95 2.28
CA ALA A 28 33.03 -22.64 2.52
C ALA A 28 32.50 -22.40 3.95
N PRO A 29 31.31 -21.80 4.12
CA PRO A 29 30.75 -21.48 5.44
C PRO A 29 30.58 -22.73 6.34
N PRO A 30 30.56 -22.56 7.68
CA PRO A 30 30.26 -23.66 8.59
C PRO A 30 28.89 -24.29 8.29
N PRO A 31 28.72 -25.62 8.42
CA PRO A 31 27.58 -26.35 7.85
C PRO A 31 26.20 -25.78 8.21
N ARG A 32 26.04 -25.30 9.45
CA ARG A 32 24.78 -24.78 9.99
C ARG A 32 24.31 -23.46 9.36
N HIS A 33 25.17 -22.77 8.60
CA HIS A 33 24.87 -21.45 8.01
C HIS A 33 25.12 -21.34 6.50
N ARG A 34 25.51 -22.43 5.81
CA ARG A 34 25.78 -22.43 4.35
C ARG A 34 24.64 -21.85 3.50
N ARG A 35 23.39 -22.22 3.79
CA ARG A 35 22.19 -21.68 3.11
C ARG A 35 21.90 -20.19 3.41
N LYS A 36 22.56 -19.59 4.40
CA LYS A 36 22.45 -18.15 4.75
C LYS A 36 23.70 -17.33 4.42
N ALA A 37 24.69 -17.94 3.74
CA ALA A 37 25.92 -17.26 3.38
C ALA A 37 25.72 -16.15 2.33
N ALA A 38 26.73 -15.29 2.19
CA ALA A 38 26.80 -14.34 1.10
C ALA A 38 26.93 -15.07 -0.25
N PRO A 39 26.32 -14.56 -1.34
CA PRO A 39 26.38 -15.19 -2.66
C PRO A 39 27.83 -15.34 -3.14
N HIS A 40 28.07 -16.38 -3.94
CA HIS A 40 29.36 -16.58 -4.62
C HIS A 40 29.47 -15.67 -5.85
N PHE A 41 28.34 -15.38 -6.49
CA PHE A 41 28.18 -14.33 -7.49
C PHE A 41 26.71 -13.94 -7.58
N THR A 42 26.44 -12.79 -8.18
CA THR A 42 25.11 -12.22 -8.37
C THR A 42 24.90 -12.00 -9.86
N ILE A 43 23.76 -12.41 -10.39
CA ILE A 43 23.33 -12.07 -11.75
C ILE A 43 22.23 -11.02 -11.64
N THR A 44 22.38 -9.89 -12.33
CA THR A 44 21.36 -8.86 -12.46
C THR A 44 20.73 -8.94 -13.84
N THR A 45 19.42 -9.14 -13.90
CA THR A 45 18.64 -9.29 -15.13
C THR A 45 17.37 -8.46 -15.04
N GLN A 46 17.16 -7.55 -15.99
CA GLN A 46 16.08 -6.55 -15.95
C GLN A 46 15.91 -5.88 -14.56
N ASP A 47 17.00 -5.35 -14.00
CA ASP A 47 17.14 -4.82 -12.63
C ASP A 47 16.74 -5.76 -11.47
N GLU A 48 16.31 -7.00 -11.74
CA GLU A 48 16.11 -8.01 -10.71
C GLU A 48 17.45 -8.64 -10.33
N ARG A 49 17.74 -8.65 -9.03
CA ARG A 49 18.99 -9.16 -8.48
C ARG A 49 18.82 -10.62 -8.06
N ILE A 50 19.53 -11.52 -8.72
CA ILE A 50 19.52 -12.96 -8.42
C ILE A 50 20.87 -13.37 -7.81
N ASP A 51 20.83 -13.67 -6.52
CA ASP A 51 21.99 -14.10 -5.72
C ASP A 51 22.23 -15.61 -5.93
N VAL A 52 23.42 -15.98 -6.42
CA VAL A 52 23.80 -17.37 -6.70
C VAL A 52 24.77 -17.90 -5.64
N LEU A 53 24.45 -19.05 -5.07
CA LEU A 53 25.31 -19.78 -4.14
C LEU A 53 25.73 -21.12 -4.74
N VAL A 54 27.03 -21.40 -4.71
CA VAL A 54 27.60 -22.70 -5.08
C VAL A 54 28.06 -23.37 -3.78
N LEU A 55 27.54 -24.56 -3.49
CA LEU A 55 27.88 -25.32 -2.29
C LEU A 55 28.45 -26.68 -2.68
N GLN A 56 29.62 -27.03 -2.15
CA GLN A 56 30.14 -28.39 -2.24
C GLN A 56 29.43 -29.29 -1.22
N GLU A 57 28.87 -30.39 -1.71
CA GLU A 57 28.26 -31.44 -0.92
C GLU A 57 29.29 -32.20 -0.09
N ARG A 58 28.80 -32.82 0.99
CA ARG A 58 29.61 -33.65 1.87
C ARG A 58 28.96 -35.00 2.05
N ASP A 59 29.77 -36.04 1.87
CA ASP A 59 29.40 -37.37 2.28
C ASP A 59 29.63 -37.49 3.79
N HIS A 60 28.80 -38.29 4.46
CA HIS A 60 29.05 -38.66 5.84
C HIS A 60 29.41 -40.14 5.94
N SER A 61 30.41 -40.45 6.76
CA SER A 61 30.73 -41.81 7.20
C SER A 61 30.54 -41.90 8.70
N LYS A 62 30.22 -43.10 9.21
CA LYS A 62 30.09 -43.32 10.66
C LYS A 62 31.47 -43.08 11.30
N HIS A 63 31.56 -42.11 12.20
CA HIS A 63 32.82 -41.76 12.83
C HIS A 63 33.33 -42.95 13.66
N VAL A 64 34.64 -43.18 13.59
CA VAL A 64 35.35 -44.19 14.36
C VAL A 64 36.13 -43.46 15.45
N PRO A 65 35.67 -43.48 16.72
CA PRO A 65 36.33 -42.77 17.81
C PRO A 65 37.78 -43.20 17.97
N THR A 66 38.70 -42.26 18.07
CA THR A 66 40.09 -42.56 18.46
C THR A 66 40.19 -42.89 19.94
N ASP A 67 41.20 -43.67 20.34
CA ASP A 67 41.43 -44.02 21.76
C ASP A 67 41.58 -42.78 22.65
N LYS A 68 42.12 -41.70 22.09
CA LYS A 68 42.22 -40.40 22.75
C LYS A 68 40.84 -39.78 23.01
N GLU A 69 39.97 -39.73 22.01
CA GLU A 69 38.60 -39.21 22.18
C GLU A 69 37.78 -40.06 23.14
N LEU A 70 37.99 -41.38 23.15
CA LEU A 70 37.38 -42.28 24.13
C LEU A 70 37.90 -42.05 25.56
N ALA A 71 39.19 -41.76 25.73
CA ALA A 71 39.78 -41.41 27.02
C ALA A 71 39.29 -40.03 27.51
N ASP A 72 39.27 -39.02 26.64
CA ASP A 72 38.82 -37.66 26.96
C ASP A 72 37.31 -37.64 27.26
N ALA A 73 36.48 -38.40 26.53
CA ALA A 73 35.04 -38.54 26.83
C ALA A 73 34.75 -39.27 28.15
N LYS A 74 35.61 -40.22 28.57
CA LYS A 74 35.54 -40.83 29.92
C LYS A 74 35.92 -39.84 31.01
N LYS A 75 36.88 -38.94 30.74
CA LYS A 75 37.38 -37.93 31.68
C LYS A 75 36.46 -36.71 31.81
N HIS A 76 35.74 -36.36 30.75
CA HIS A 76 34.92 -35.15 30.67
C HIS A 76 33.48 -35.48 30.26
N SER A 77 32.58 -35.56 31.23
CA SER A 77 31.16 -35.94 31.04
C SER A 77 30.35 -35.03 30.10
N TRP A 78 30.84 -33.82 29.84
CA TRP A 78 30.26 -32.88 28.86
C TRP A 78 30.73 -33.11 27.42
N MET A 79 31.82 -33.87 27.22
CA MET A 79 32.39 -34.14 25.90
C MET A 79 31.57 -35.20 25.17
N ARG A 80 31.13 -34.88 23.95
CA ARG A 80 30.42 -35.80 23.06
C ARG A 80 31.27 -36.05 21.82
N ILE A 81 31.64 -37.31 21.61
CA ILE A 81 32.31 -37.74 20.38
C ILE A 81 31.34 -37.59 19.20
N ALA A 82 31.86 -37.17 18.04
CA ALA A 82 31.04 -37.01 16.85
C ALA A 82 30.45 -38.36 16.41
N ARG A 83 29.22 -38.37 15.88
CA ARG A 83 28.60 -39.59 15.32
C ARG A 83 29.07 -39.87 13.89
N PHE A 84 29.51 -38.84 13.17
CA PHE A 84 29.84 -38.89 11.75
C PHE A 84 31.04 -38.01 11.42
N ASP A 85 31.92 -38.53 10.57
CA ASP A 85 32.93 -37.75 9.87
C ASP A 85 32.34 -37.25 8.55
N TYR A 86 32.75 -36.05 8.13
CA TYR A 86 32.20 -35.40 6.94
C TYR A 86 33.32 -35.09 5.94
N THR A 87 33.37 -35.83 4.85
CA THR A 87 34.32 -35.62 3.76
C THR A 87 33.71 -34.75 2.66
N PRO A 88 34.47 -33.81 2.05
CA PRO A 88 34.03 -33.15 0.83
C PRO A 88 33.81 -34.17 -0.28
N SER A 89 32.67 -34.10 -0.96
CA SER A 89 32.38 -34.90 -2.15
C SER A 89 32.65 -34.08 -3.41
N ASN A 90 32.70 -34.74 -4.58
CA ASN A 90 32.83 -34.04 -5.86
C ASN A 90 31.52 -33.42 -6.35
N ARG A 91 30.41 -33.59 -5.61
CA ARG A 91 29.09 -33.06 -5.97
C ARG A 91 28.93 -31.62 -5.50
N LEU A 92 28.27 -30.81 -6.31
CA LEU A 92 27.92 -29.43 -6.07
C LEU A 92 26.39 -29.25 -6.00
N ARG A 93 25.98 -28.12 -5.43
CA ARG A 93 24.60 -27.64 -5.37
C ARG A 93 24.57 -26.14 -5.65
N PHE A 94 23.75 -25.73 -6.60
CA PHE A 94 23.47 -24.33 -6.90
C PHE A 94 22.16 -23.92 -6.23
N ILE A 95 22.13 -22.75 -5.59
CA ILE A 95 20.92 -22.15 -4.99
C ILE A 95 20.75 -20.72 -5.52
N LEU A 96 19.59 -20.42 -6.10
CA LEU A 96 19.20 -19.08 -6.57
C LEU A 96 18.24 -18.40 -5.57
N ARG A 97 18.66 -17.29 -4.97
CA ARG A 97 17.80 -16.34 -4.24
C ARG A 97 17.46 -15.14 -5.12
N GLY A 98 16.38 -14.41 -4.80
CA GLY A 98 15.91 -13.26 -5.58
C GLY A 98 14.99 -13.69 -6.73
N GLY A 99 14.11 -12.79 -7.17
CA GLY A 99 13.00 -13.10 -8.07
C GLY A 99 11.92 -14.00 -7.46
N CYS A 100 10.80 -14.12 -8.18
CA CYS A 100 9.81 -15.16 -7.93
C CYS A 100 10.22 -16.45 -8.67
N PRO A 101 10.46 -17.58 -7.98
CA PRO A 101 10.86 -18.83 -8.65
C PRO A 101 9.81 -19.29 -9.65
N HIS A 102 10.22 -19.60 -10.88
CA HIS A 102 9.30 -20.09 -11.91
C HIS A 102 9.21 -21.62 -11.91
N ARG A 103 10.34 -22.32 -11.76
CA ARG A 103 10.39 -23.80 -11.69
C ARG A 103 11.03 -24.32 -10.41
N ALA A 104 12.18 -23.77 -10.05
CA ALA A 104 12.96 -24.20 -8.89
C ALA A 104 13.86 -23.07 -8.40
N SER A 105 14.43 -23.22 -7.20
CA SER A 105 15.47 -22.35 -6.64
C SER A 105 16.75 -23.10 -6.30
N GLU A 106 16.84 -24.38 -6.64
CA GLU A 106 17.90 -25.26 -6.21
C GLU A 106 18.11 -26.40 -7.22
N TRP A 107 19.38 -26.66 -7.55
CA TRP A 107 19.84 -27.72 -8.44
C TRP A 107 21.07 -28.37 -7.80
N ALA A 108 21.25 -29.68 -8.00
CA ALA A 108 22.38 -30.41 -7.45
C ALA A 108 22.84 -31.49 -8.42
N ASP A 109 24.08 -31.93 -8.27
CA ASP A 109 24.59 -33.11 -8.97
C ASP A 109 23.87 -34.37 -8.49
N VAL A 110 23.18 -35.03 -9.42
CA VAL A 110 22.61 -36.36 -9.23
C VAL A 110 23.18 -37.31 -10.28
N PRO A 111 23.27 -38.63 -10.03
CA PRO A 111 23.98 -39.57 -10.91
C PRO A 111 23.51 -39.53 -12.38
N ASP A 112 22.21 -39.37 -12.60
CA ASP A 112 21.59 -39.34 -13.94
C ASP A 112 21.52 -37.94 -14.55
N ARG A 113 21.97 -36.90 -13.82
CA ARG A 113 21.89 -35.50 -14.25
C ARG A 113 22.93 -34.62 -13.55
N PRO A 114 24.14 -34.45 -14.11
CA PRO A 114 25.13 -33.51 -13.59
C PRO A 114 24.64 -32.06 -13.68
N LEU A 115 25.25 -31.15 -12.93
CA LEU A 115 24.90 -29.72 -12.95
C LEU A 115 25.23 -29.06 -14.28
N GLU A 116 26.27 -29.52 -14.98
CA GLU A 116 26.67 -29.09 -16.32
C GLU A 116 25.50 -29.18 -17.31
N ASP A 117 24.79 -30.30 -17.34
CA ASP A 117 23.60 -30.52 -18.19
C ASP A 117 22.38 -29.68 -17.74
N GLN A 118 22.39 -29.21 -16.50
CA GLN A 118 21.33 -28.38 -15.93
C GLN A 118 21.56 -26.88 -16.16
N LEU A 119 22.78 -26.46 -16.54
CA LEU A 119 23.17 -25.04 -16.70
C LEU A 119 22.21 -24.24 -17.59
N ALA A 120 21.79 -24.80 -18.73
CA ALA A 120 20.85 -24.14 -19.64
C ALA A 120 19.47 -23.92 -18.98
N GLY A 121 19.02 -24.86 -18.16
CA GLY A 121 17.79 -24.72 -17.38
C GLY A 121 17.91 -23.70 -16.23
N ILE A 122 19.10 -23.59 -15.63
CA ILE A 122 19.40 -22.60 -14.58
C ILE A 122 19.45 -21.19 -15.18
N ALA A 123 20.08 -21.02 -16.35
CA ALA A 123 20.09 -19.77 -17.10
C ALA A 123 18.67 -19.35 -17.54
N GLN A 124 17.87 -20.30 -18.06
CA GLN A 124 16.47 -20.02 -18.41
C GLN A 124 15.62 -19.60 -17.19
N GLU A 125 15.86 -20.19 -16.01
CA GLU A 125 15.17 -19.77 -14.77
C GLU A 125 15.55 -18.33 -14.36
N VAL A 126 16.81 -17.92 -14.56
CA VAL A 126 17.26 -16.54 -14.36
C VAL A 126 16.49 -15.58 -15.28
N ASP A 127 16.40 -15.88 -16.59
CA ASP A 127 15.62 -15.08 -17.55
C ASP A 127 14.15 -14.94 -17.13
N LEU A 128 13.54 -16.03 -16.65
CA LEU A 128 12.12 -16.07 -16.29
C LEU A 128 11.82 -15.27 -15.03
N ARG A 129 12.75 -15.27 -14.05
CA ARG A 129 12.67 -14.43 -12.85
C ARG A 129 12.73 -12.94 -13.17
N GLY A 130 13.63 -12.53 -14.06
CA GLY A 130 13.75 -11.14 -14.51
C GLY A 130 12.49 -10.66 -15.25
N LYS A 131 12.01 -11.43 -16.22
CA LYS A 131 10.75 -11.16 -16.93
C LYS A 131 9.55 -11.06 -15.99
N ALA A 132 9.47 -11.95 -14.99
CA ALA A 132 8.41 -11.89 -13.98
C ALA A 132 8.51 -10.62 -13.12
N ALA A 133 9.72 -10.15 -12.81
CA ALA A 133 9.93 -8.89 -12.10
C ALA A 133 9.52 -7.67 -12.94
N GLU A 134 9.85 -7.61 -14.23
CA GLU A 134 9.36 -6.54 -15.13
C GLU A 134 7.85 -6.51 -15.24
N HIS A 135 7.23 -7.67 -15.54
CA HIS A 135 5.77 -7.77 -15.63
C HIS A 135 5.10 -7.30 -14.34
N LYS A 136 5.66 -7.64 -13.18
CA LYS A 136 5.18 -7.14 -11.89
C LYS A 136 5.35 -5.63 -11.77
N ARG A 137 6.52 -5.05 -12.10
CA ARG A 137 6.72 -3.59 -12.02
C ARG A 137 5.74 -2.81 -12.91
N LEU A 138 5.49 -3.29 -14.13
CA LEU A 138 4.53 -2.69 -15.06
C LEU A 138 3.09 -2.82 -14.54
N ALA A 139 2.70 -3.99 -14.03
CA ALA A 139 1.39 -4.20 -13.43
C ALA A 139 1.19 -3.33 -12.18
N ASP A 140 2.19 -3.23 -11.30
CA ASP A 140 2.19 -2.37 -10.13
C ASP A 140 2.08 -0.88 -10.51
N GLN A 141 2.69 -0.46 -11.63
CA GLN A 141 2.53 0.90 -12.17
C GLN A 141 1.12 1.14 -12.70
N GLN A 142 0.61 0.26 -13.56
CA GLN A 142 -0.74 0.37 -14.11
C GLN A 142 -1.80 0.35 -13.00
N ALA A 143 -1.61 -0.45 -11.95
CA ALA A 143 -2.46 -0.47 -10.77
C ALA A 143 -2.44 0.87 -10.02
N ARG A 144 -1.27 1.48 -9.81
CA ARG A 144 -1.16 2.83 -9.21
C ARG A 144 -1.86 3.89 -10.05
N GLU A 145 -1.70 3.88 -11.37
CA GLU A 145 -2.36 4.83 -12.29
C GLU A 145 -3.87 4.62 -12.38
N ALA A 146 -4.36 3.38 -12.28
CA ALA A 146 -5.78 3.07 -12.23
C ALA A 146 -6.40 3.48 -10.87
N GLN A 147 -5.69 3.25 -9.76
CA GLN A 147 -6.07 3.69 -8.42
C GLN A 147 -6.17 5.23 -8.35
N GLN A 148 -5.16 5.93 -8.90
CA GLN A 148 -5.13 7.38 -8.98
C GLN A 148 -6.32 7.94 -9.77
N ARG A 149 -6.60 7.40 -10.96
CA ARG A 149 -7.75 7.83 -11.78
C ARG A 149 -9.10 7.60 -11.08
N ARG A 150 -9.28 6.46 -10.41
CA ARG A 150 -10.50 6.18 -9.61
C ARG A 150 -10.68 7.18 -8.48
N TRP A 151 -9.60 7.52 -7.79
CA TRP A 151 -9.60 8.53 -6.74
C TRP A 151 -9.92 9.93 -7.28
N GLU A 152 -9.36 10.32 -8.44
CA GLU A 152 -9.65 11.59 -9.10
C GLU A 152 -11.13 11.71 -9.51
N THR A 153 -11.72 10.65 -10.08
CA THR A 153 -13.16 10.58 -10.37
C THR A 153 -13.99 10.74 -9.11
N ALA A 154 -13.70 9.96 -8.05
CA ALA A 154 -14.41 10.05 -6.77
C ALA A 154 -14.29 11.44 -6.13
N MET A 155 -13.15 12.12 -6.26
CA MET A 155 -12.96 13.50 -5.78
C MET A 155 -13.83 14.52 -6.53
N GLU A 156 -14.05 14.35 -7.84
CA GLU A 156 -14.89 15.27 -8.61
C GLU A 156 -16.39 15.01 -8.40
N GLU A 157 -16.79 13.74 -8.27
CA GLU A 157 -18.12 13.33 -7.82
C GLU A 157 -18.42 13.90 -6.42
N ALA A 158 -17.48 13.77 -5.47
CA ALA A 158 -17.62 14.31 -4.12
C ALA A 158 -17.72 15.84 -4.08
N ARG A 159 -16.97 16.57 -4.93
CA ARG A 159 -17.11 18.04 -5.07
C ARG A 159 -18.48 18.42 -5.59
N THR A 160 -18.98 17.69 -6.59
CA THR A 160 -20.30 17.92 -7.18
C THR A 160 -21.41 17.65 -6.16
N ALA A 161 -21.31 16.54 -5.41
CA ALA A 161 -22.24 16.19 -4.34
C ALA A 161 -22.22 17.21 -3.18
N HIS A 162 -21.04 17.67 -2.76
CA HIS A 162 -20.91 18.74 -1.76
C HIS A 162 -21.55 20.05 -2.24
N ALA A 163 -21.28 20.46 -3.49
CA ALA A 163 -21.86 21.66 -4.09
C ALA A 163 -23.40 21.58 -4.18
N TYR A 164 -23.94 20.39 -4.47
CA TYR A 164 -25.37 20.13 -4.47
C TYR A 164 -25.96 20.21 -3.05
N ALA A 165 -25.41 19.47 -2.09
CA ALA A 165 -25.87 19.46 -0.69
C ALA A 165 -25.85 20.86 -0.05
N TYR A 166 -24.81 21.66 -0.33
CA TYR A 166 -24.72 23.05 0.12
C TYR A 166 -25.84 23.94 -0.46
N ARG A 167 -26.17 23.76 -1.74
CA ARG A 167 -27.27 24.50 -2.40
C ARG A 167 -28.64 24.08 -1.89
N VAL A 168 -28.86 22.78 -1.63
CA VAL A 168 -30.10 22.27 -1.04
C VAL A 168 -30.31 22.86 0.35
N LYS A 169 -29.30 22.80 1.23
CA LYS A 169 -29.38 23.37 2.59
C LYS A 169 -29.72 24.87 2.56
N HIS A 170 -29.10 25.64 1.68
CA HIS A 170 -29.41 27.07 1.56
C HIS A 170 -30.77 27.35 0.90
N LEU A 171 -31.28 26.46 0.05
CA LEU A 171 -32.65 26.56 -0.49
C LEU A 171 -33.67 26.34 0.63
N GLU A 172 -33.44 25.35 1.51
CA GLU A 172 -34.25 25.11 2.70
C GLU A 172 -34.22 26.33 3.65
N GLU A 173 -33.04 26.87 3.96
CA GLU A 173 -32.89 28.10 4.76
C GLU A 173 -33.63 29.32 4.15
N GLN A 174 -33.60 29.48 2.81
CA GLN A 174 -34.33 30.53 2.11
C GLN A 174 -35.85 30.32 2.19
N ALA A 175 -36.32 29.08 2.04
CA ALA A 175 -37.74 28.73 2.15
C ALA A 175 -38.26 28.95 3.58
N ASP A 176 -37.51 28.54 4.60
CA ASP A 176 -37.85 28.75 6.01
C ASP A 176 -37.91 30.25 6.36
N ALA A 177 -36.94 31.05 5.91
CA ALA A 177 -36.94 32.50 6.11
C ALA A 177 -38.15 33.18 5.44
N TRP A 178 -38.52 32.73 4.22
CA TRP A 178 -39.72 33.21 3.53
C TRP A 178 -41.01 32.82 4.27
N HIS A 179 -41.14 31.56 4.68
CA HIS A 179 -42.29 31.07 5.45
C HIS A 179 -42.43 31.78 6.80
N GLN A 180 -41.32 32.01 7.51
CA GLN A 180 -41.32 32.77 8.76
C GLN A 180 -41.78 34.22 8.54
N THR A 181 -41.27 34.88 7.50
CA THR A 181 -41.65 36.26 7.16
C THR A 181 -43.15 36.34 6.85
N LYS A 182 -43.66 35.45 5.98
CA LYS A 182 -45.08 35.37 5.65
C LYS A 182 -45.97 35.17 6.88
N ARG A 183 -45.63 34.19 7.74
CA ARG A 183 -46.40 33.89 8.97
C ARG A 183 -46.42 35.07 9.94
N LEU A 184 -45.32 35.83 10.04
CA LEU A 184 -45.26 37.04 10.88
C LEU A 184 -46.07 38.19 10.26
N THR A 185 -46.05 38.37 8.94
CA THR A 185 -46.89 39.37 8.25
C THR A 185 -48.38 39.08 8.44
N GLU A 186 -48.80 37.81 8.32
CA GLU A 186 -50.18 37.39 8.58
C GLU A 186 -50.60 37.69 10.03
N TYR A 187 -49.75 37.36 11.01
CA TYR A 187 -50.01 37.64 12.43
C TYR A 187 -50.09 39.15 12.75
N VAL A 188 -49.12 39.95 12.29
CA VAL A 188 -49.11 41.40 12.50
C VAL A 188 -50.30 42.08 11.82
N THR A 189 -50.74 41.58 10.67
CA THR A 189 -51.96 42.08 10.01
C THR A 189 -53.20 41.80 10.87
N ALA A 190 -53.36 40.58 11.39
CA ALA A 190 -54.48 40.25 12.28
C ALA A 190 -54.48 41.08 13.59
N VAL A 191 -53.31 41.37 14.17
CA VAL A 191 -53.20 42.24 15.35
C VAL A 191 -53.55 43.70 15.00
N ARG A 192 -53.16 44.18 13.82
CA ARG A 192 -53.53 45.52 13.32
C ARG A 192 -55.04 45.63 13.09
N ASP A 193 -55.67 44.62 12.49
CA ASP A 193 -57.12 44.58 12.32
C ASP A 193 -57.83 44.61 13.67
N HIS A 194 -57.34 43.83 14.65
CA HIS A 194 -57.86 43.86 16.03
C HIS A 194 -57.70 45.24 16.69
N SER A 195 -56.56 45.92 16.56
CA SER A 195 -56.35 47.23 17.19
C SER A 195 -57.28 48.31 16.63
N THR A 196 -57.68 48.22 15.35
CA THR A 196 -58.69 49.13 14.77
C THR A 196 -60.09 48.93 15.36
N SER A 197 -60.40 47.71 15.85
CA SER A 197 -61.68 47.40 16.51
C SER A 197 -61.76 47.88 17.97
N LEU A 198 -60.63 48.21 18.59
CA LEU A 198 -60.57 48.65 19.98
C LEU A 198 -60.89 50.16 20.13
N PRO A 199 -61.64 50.54 21.19
CA PRO A 199 -61.87 51.95 21.50
C PRO A 199 -60.55 52.66 21.86
N PRO A 200 -60.46 54.00 21.71
CA PRO A 200 -59.30 54.76 22.17
C PRO A 200 -59.07 54.57 23.67
N GLY A 201 -57.88 54.11 24.05
CA GLY A 201 -57.54 53.77 25.43
C GLY A 201 -56.11 53.21 25.53
N GLN A 202 -55.65 52.97 26.76
CA GLN A 202 -54.26 52.54 27.03
C GLN A 202 -53.88 51.25 26.29
N GLU A 203 -54.74 50.23 26.32
CA GLU A 203 -54.54 48.94 25.64
C GLU A 203 -54.27 49.12 24.14
N ARG A 204 -55.03 50.00 23.47
CA ARG A 204 -54.83 50.31 22.06
C ARG A 204 -53.49 51.00 21.81
N THR A 205 -53.10 51.95 22.65
CA THR A 205 -51.79 52.64 22.56
C THR A 205 -50.62 51.66 22.72
N GLU A 206 -50.74 50.69 23.63
CA GLU A 206 -49.72 49.66 23.84
C GLU A 206 -49.60 48.73 22.63
N ILE A 207 -50.72 48.34 22.01
CA ILE A 207 -50.72 47.55 20.76
C ILE A 207 -50.14 48.36 19.59
N GLU A 208 -50.50 49.65 19.43
CA GLU A 208 -49.96 50.51 18.37
C GLU A 208 -48.43 50.71 18.51
N ALA A 209 -47.91 50.83 19.74
CA ALA A 209 -46.47 50.88 20.00
C ALA A 209 -45.76 49.55 19.67
N TRP A 210 -46.38 48.42 19.99
CA TRP A 210 -45.86 47.10 19.61
C TRP A 210 -45.86 46.89 18.09
N LEU A 211 -46.92 47.33 17.39
CA LEU A 211 -47.03 47.26 15.94
C LEU A 211 -45.88 48.01 15.24
N ALA A 212 -45.55 49.22 15.69
CA ALA A 212 -44.44 50.01 15.14
C ALA A 212 -43.06 49.31 15.27
N PHE A 213 -42.82 48.61 16.38
CA PHE A 213 -41.65 47.74 16.54
C PHE A 213 -41.70 46.56 15.54
N THR A 214 -42.84 45.89 15.39
CA THR A 214 -42.97 44.75 14.47
C THR A 214 -42.84 45.12 13.01
N ASP A 215 -43.29 46.31 12.59
CA ASP A 215 -43.15 46.78 11.21
C ASP A 215 -41.66 46.99 10.86
N THR A 216 -40.88 47.58 11.78
CA THR A 216 -39.42 47.69 11.64
C THR A 216 -38.75 46.32 11.50
N ARG A 217 -39.20 45.33 12.28
CA ARG A 217 -38.67 43.96 12.22
C ARG A 217 -39.08 43.23 10.93
N LEU A 218 -40.32 43.40 10.49
CA LEU A 218 -40.84 42.82 9.25
C LEU A 218 -40.17 43.39 8.01
N GLN A 219 -39.85 44.68 7.99
CA GLN A 219 -39.10 45.29 6.90
C GLN A 219 -37.73 44.61 6.73
N HIS A 220 -36.94 44.48 7.80
CA HIS A 220 -35.64 43.80 7.75
C HIS A 220 -35.75 42.31 7.31
N LEU A 221 -36.79 41.60 7.74
CA LEU A 221 -37.02 40.21 7.30
C LEU A 221 -37.40 40.14 5.81
N THR A 222 -38.25 41.06 5.36
CA THR A 222 -38.71 41.15 3.96
C THR A 222 -37.55 41.49 3.03
N GLU A 223 -36.71 42.48 3.39
CA GLU A 223 -35.49 42.83 2.65
C GLU A 223 -34.52 41.65 2.53
N SER A 224 -34.39 40.84 3.61
CA SER A 224 -33.58 39.63 3.60
C SER A 224 -34.16 38.49 2.75
N ALA A 225 -35.49 38.45 2.56
CA ALA A 225 -36.19 37.40 1.82
C ALA A 225 -36.45 37.75 0.34
N ALA A 226 -36.44 39.04 -0.02
CA ALA A 226 -36.87 39.54 -1.34
C ALA A 226 -35.96 39.15 -2.51
N ALA A 227 -34.75 38.64 -2.26
CA ALA A 227 -33.79 38.27 -3.30
C ALA A 227 -33.21 36.86 -3.04
N PRO A 228 -33.86 35.78 -3.51
CA PRO A 228 -33.28 34.45 -3.49
C PRO A 228 -32.00 34.45 -4.35
N LYS A 229 -30.86 34.18 -3.72
CA LYS A 229 -29.56 34.12 -4.39
C LYS A 229 -29.15 32.66 -4.52
N LEU A 230 -28.74 32.25 -5.72
CA LEU A 230 -28.06 30.96 -5.89
C LEU A 230 -26.72 31.03 -5.13
N PRO A 231 -26.51 30.21 -4.10
CA PRO A 231 -25.32 30.32 -3.27
C PRO A 231 -24.15 29.64 -4.00
N THR A 232 -23.02 30.35 -4.08
CA THR A 232 -21.77 29.80 -4.60
C THR A 232 -21.10 29.00 -3.48
N PRO A 233 -20.96 27.66 -3.61
CA PRO A 233 -20.30 26.87 -2.59
C PRO A 233 -18.84 27.32 -2.39
N PRO A 234 -18.39 27.47 -1.14
CA PRO A 234 -16.96 27.69 -0.88
C PRO A 234 -16.16 26.48 -1.35
N LYS A 235 -14.87 26.69 -1.65
CA LYS A 235 -13.96 25.59 -1.98
C LYS A 235 -13.96 24.59 -0.82
N PRO A 236 -14.34 23.31 -1.03
CA PRO A 236 -14.51 22.37 0.06
C PRO A 236 -13.16 22.04 0.70
N SER A 237 -13.14 21.94 2.03
CA SER A 237 -12.03 21.37 2.79
C SER A 237 -12.00 19.84 2.62
N GLY A 238 -10.87 19.21 2.96
CA GLY A 238 -10.79 17.74 2.97
C GLY A 238 -11.85 17.09 3.84
N ASP A 239 -12.15 17.69 5.00
CA ASP A 239 -13.21 17.22 5.90
C ASP A 239 -14.62 17.40 5.32
N GLY A 240 -14.88 18.49 4.59
CA GLY A 240 -16.15 18.72 3.90
C GLY A 240 -16.46 17.71 2.79
N LEU A 241 -15.44 17.06 2.23
CA LEU A 241 -15.61 16.01 1.22
C LEU A 241 -15.78 14.60 1.82
N LYS A 242 -15.34 14.36 3.06
CA LYS A 242 -15.41 13.03 3.71
C LYS A 242 -16.78 12.34 3.61
N PRO A 243 -17.94 13.02 3.83
CA PRO A 243 -19.25 12.38 3.73
C PRO A 243 -19.59 11.84 2.33
N PHE A 244 -18.94 12.38 1.28
CA PHE A 244 -19.22 12.07 -0.12
C PHE A 244 -18.17 11.13 -0.75
N LEU A 245 -17.04 10.88 -0.07
CA LEU A 245 -15.93 10.05 -0.58
C LEU A 245 -16.04 8.57 -0.23
N GLY A 246 -16.96 8.18 0.66
CA GLY A 246 -17.16 6.79 1.08
C GLY A 246 -15.91 6.20 1.75
N HIS A 247 -15.21 5.31 1.03
CA HIS A 247 -13.98 4.65 1.51
C HIS A 247 -12.68 5.37 1.08
N TRP A 248 -12.77 6.41 0.23
CA TRP A 248 -11.60 7.15 -0.25
C TRP A 248 -11.12 8.21 0.74
N SER A 249 -9.81 8.35 0.90
CA SER A 249 -9.23 9.47 1.65
C SER A 249 -9.25 10.76 0.83
N PRO A 250 -9.60 11.93 1.40
CA PRO A 250 -9.50 13.23 0.70
C PRO A 250 -8.05 13.67 0.41
N TYR A 251 -7.05 12.96 0.99
CA TYR A 251 -5.63 13.32 0.88
C TYR A 251 -4.84 12.42 -0.10
N GLY A 252 -5.48 11.45 -0.75
CA GLY A 252 -4.84 10.65 -1.80
C GLY A 252 -5.51 9.28 -2.02
N PRO A 253 -5.02 8.49 -3.00
CA PRO A 253 -5.65 7.25 -3.48
C PRO A 253 -5.51 6.04 -2.53
N ARG A 254 -5.33 6.28 -1.23
CA ARG A 254 -5.41 5.25 -0.19
C ARG A 254 -6.85 5.20 0.32
N SER A 255 -7.44 4.02 0.32
CA SER A 255 -8.64 3.77 1.13
C SER A 255 -8.25 3.69 2.60
N TYR A 256 -9.19 4.01 3.48
CA TYR A 256 -9.15 3.57 4.88
C TYR A 256 -9.63 2.12 5.02
#